data_AF-W1Y256-F1
#
_entry.id   AF-W1Y256-F1
#
_cell.length_a   1.000
_cell.length_b   1.000
_cell.length_c   1.000
_cell.angle_alpha   90.00
_cell.angle_beta   90.00
_cell.angle_gamma   90.00
#
_symmetry.space_group_name_H-M   'P 1'
#
loop_
_entity.id
_entity.type
_entity.pdbx_description
1 polymer ?
#
loop_
_entity_poly.entity_id
_entity_poly.type
_entity_poly.pdbx_seq_one_letter_code
_entity_poly.pdbx_strand_id
1 'polypeptide(L)'
;SVDQLAHYIDPNAAMTLLTNLLTQLSNAMSSIFLLLLTVLFMLLEVPQLPGKFQQMMARPVEGMAAIQRAIDSVSHYLVLKTAISIITGLVAWAMLAALDVRFAFVWGLLAFALNYIPN
;
A
#
# COMPACT_ATOMS: atom_id res chain seq x y z
N SER A 1 -34.48 20.37 -43.07
CA SER A 1 -33.31 19.60 -43.53
C SER A 1 -32.65 18.92 -42.34
N VAL A 2 -33.29 17.88 -41.81
CA VAL A 2 -32.67 16.95 -40.84
C VAL A 2 -31.78 15.92 -41.56
N ASP A 3 -32.01 15.75 -42.88
CA ASP A 3 -31.29 14.79 -43.74
C ASP A 3 -29.85 15.21 -44.07
N GLN A 4 -29.51 16.50 -43.96
CA GLN A 4 -28.15 17.02 -44.20
C GLN A 4 -27.22 16.87 -42.99
N LEU A 5 -27.77 16.80 -41.77
CA LEU A 5 -26.99 16.53 -40.55
C LEU A 5 -26.64 15.03 -40.42
N ALA A 6 -27.49 14.15 -40.97
CA ALA A 6 -27.23 12.72 -41.02
C ALA A 6 -26.03 12.35 -41.91
N HIS A 7 -25.64 13.22 -42.86
CA HIS A 7 -24.56 12.95 -43.81
C HIS A 7 -23.15 13.23 -43.23
N TYR A 8 -23.05 13.91 -42.08
CA TYR A 8 -21.80 14.16 -41.34
C TYR A 8 -21.57 13.19 -40.17
N ILE A 9 -22.56 12.35 -39.85
CA ILE A 9 -22.34 11.21 -38.95
C ILE A 9 -21.89 10.06 -39.84
N ASP A 10 -20.59 9.92 -40.04
CA ASP A 10 -20.01 8.77 -40.73
C ASP A 10 -20.54 7.49 -40.06
N PRO A 11 -21.39 6.69 -40.72
CA PRO A 11 -21.96 5.48 -40.12
C PRO A 11 -20.87 4.51 -39.71
N ASN A 12 -19.75 4.52 -40.45
CA ASN A 12 -18.54 3.77 -40.11
C ASN A 12 -17.89 4.25 -38.81
N ALA A 13 -17.83 5.55 -38.54
CA ALA A 13 -17.26 6.07 -37.29
C ALA A 13 -18.15 5.71 -36.10
N ALA A 14 -19.47 5.84 -36.24
CA ALA A 14 -20.43 5.42 -35.23
C ALA A 14 -20.35 3.90 -34.95
N MET A 15 -20.27 3.08 -36.01
CA MET A 15 -20.10 1.63 -35.88
C MET A 15 -18.77 1.27 -35.22
N THR A 16 -17.67 1.94 -35.59
CA THR A 16 -16.34 1.71 -34.99
C THR A 16 -16.34 2.06 -33.51
N LEU A 17 -16.97 3.18 -33.11
CA LEU A 17 -17.10 3.55 -31.71
C LEU A 17 -17.95 2.51 -30.94
N LEU A 18 -19.08 2.09 -31.50
CA LEU A 18 -19.93 1.08 -30.88
C LEU A 18 -19.19 -0.26 -30.72
N THR A 19 -18.51 -0.73 -31.77
CA THR A 19 -17.69 -1.94 -31.71
C THR A 19 -16.58 -1.79 -30.67
N ASN A 20 -15.85 -0.68 -30.64
CA ASN A 20 -14.79 -0.44 -29.65
C ASN A 20 -15.32 -0.43 -28.21
N LEU A 21 -16.50 0.15 -27.97
CA LEU A 21 -17.14 0.13 -26.65
C LEU A 21 -17.56 -1.28 -26.25
N LEU A 22 -18.17 -2.04 -27.17
CA LEU A 22 -18.55 -3.43 -26.94
C LEU A 22 -17.33 -4.32 -26.68
N THR A 23 -16.25 -4.14 -27.44
CA THR A 23 -14.99 -4.86 -27.24
C THR A 23 -14.35 -4.50 -25.90
N GLN A 24 -14.29 -3.22 -25.53
CA GLN A 24 -13.77 -2.80 -24.23
C GLN A 24 -14.61 -3.33 -23.07
N LEU A 25 -15.94 -3.32 -23.20
CA LEU A 25 -16.84 -3.88 -22.20
C LEU A 25 -16.64 -5.41 -22.07
N SER A 26 -16.53 -6.12 -23.19
CA SER A 26 -16.25 -7.56 -23.20
C SER A 26 -14.90 -7.90 -22.56
N ASN A 27 -13.87 -7.12 -22.86
CA ASN A 27 -12.54 -7.27 -22.26
C ASN A 27 -12.56 -6.97 -20.75
N ALA A 28 -13.29 -5.93 -20.33
CA ALA A 28 -13.46 -5.59 -18.92
C ALA A 28 -14.20 -6.70 -18.17
N MET A 29 -15.28 -7.25 -18.73
CA MET A 29 -16.01 -8.39 -18.16
C MET A 29 -15.11 -9.62 -17.98
N SER A 30 -14.29 -9.94 -18.99
CA SER A 30 -13.32 -11.04 -18.91
C SER A 30 -12.26 -10.80 -17.83
N SER A 31 -11.75 -9.57 -17.74
CA SER A 31 -10.74 -9.19 -16.75
C SER A 31 -11.29 -9.24 -15.32
N ILE A 32 -12.51 -8.73 -15.11
CA ILE A 32 -13.20 -8.80 -13.83
C ILE A 32 -13.46 -10.25 -13.45
N PHE A 33 -13.91 -11.09 -14.39
CA PHE A 33 -14.13 -12.50 -14.14
C PHE A 33 -12.84 -13.22 -13.72
N LEU A 34 -11.73 -13.00 -14.42
CA LEU A 34 -10.44 -13.57 -14.06
C LEU A 34 -9.96 -13.09 -12.69
N LEU A 35 -10.06 -11.78 -12.42
CA LEU A 35 -9.70 -11.21 -11.12
C LEU A 35 -10.54 -11.83 -10.00
N LEU A 36 -11.86 -11.92 -10.17
CA LEU A 36 -12.75 -12.55 -9.20
C LEU A 36 -12.35 -14.01 -8.95
N LEU A 37 -12.06 -14.78 -10.00
CA LEU A 37 -11.59 -16.16 -9.88
C LEU A 37 -10.25 -16.23 -9.13
N THR A 38 -9.29 -15.36 -9.45
CA THR A 38 -8.00 -15.29 -8.77
C THR A 38 -8.15 -14.94 -7.29
N VAL A 39 -8.97 -13.93 -6.96
CA VAL A 39 -9.22 -13.54 -5.57
C VAL A 39 -9.96 -14.64 -4.82
N LEU A 40 -10.92 -15.31 -5.46
CA LEU A 40 -11.65 -16.43 -4.86
C LEU A 40 -10.71 -17.61 -4.58
N PHE A 41 -9.86 -17.99 -5.54
CA PHE A 41 -8.83 -19.00 -5.31
C PHE A 41 -7.85 -18.60 -4.24
N MET A 42 -7.42 -17.34 -4.21
CA MET A 42 -6.54 -16.81 -3.17
C MET A 42 -7.20 -16.91 -1.80
N LEU A 43 -8.47 -16.51 -1.66
CA LEU A 43 -9.23 -16.63 -0.40
C LEU A 43 -9.43 -18.08 0.04
N LEU A 44 -9.65 -19.01 -0.89
CA LEU A 44 -9.74 -20.44 -0.59
C LEU A 44 -8.39 -21.04 -0.20
N GLU A 45 -7.30 -20.52 -0.77
CA GLU A 45 -5.94 -20.99 -0.48
C GLU A 45 -5.37 -20.40 0.82
N VAL A 46 -5.73 -19.16 1.20
CA VAL A 46 -5.22 -18.45 2.39
C VAL A 46 -5.26 -19.29 3.68
N PRO A 47 -6.35 -20.01 4.02
CA PRO A 47 -6.37 -20.88 5.20
C PRO A 47 -5.46 -22.12 5.08
N GLN A 48 -5.19 -22.57 3.86
CA GLN A 48 -4.34 -23.74 3.58
C GLN A 48 -2.86 -23.38 3.44
N LEU A 49 -2.54 -22.11 3.17
CA LEU A 49 -1.15 -21.62 3.11
C LEU A 49 -0.35 -21.99 4.36
N PRO A 50 -0.76 -21.70 5.61
CA PRO A 50 0.03 -22.06 6.78
C PRO A 50 0.25 -23.58 6.90
N GLY A 51 -0.72 -24.41 6.52
CA GLY A 51 -0.58 -25.87 6.49
C GLY A 51 0.44 -26.36 5.45
N LYS A 52 0.38 -25.82 4.22
CA LYS A 52 1.37 -26.12 3.17
C LYS A 52 2.78 -25.64 3.54
N PHE A 53 2.90 -24.45 4.12
CA PHE A 53 4.17 -23.90 4.60
C PHE A 53 4.76 -24.72 5.77
N GLN A 54 3.92 -25.16 6.71
CA GLN A 54 4.35 -26.05 7.79
C GLN A 54 4.83 -27.42 7.29
N GLN A 55 4.22 -27.96 6.23
CA GLN A 55 4.63 -29.24 5.63
C GLN A 55 5.92 -29.13 4.80
N MET A 56 6.18 -27.97 4.19
CA MET A 56 7.45 -27.68 3.50
C MET A 56 8.59 -27.34 4.48
N MET A 57 8.28 -26.84 5.68
CA MET A 57 9.26 -26.69 6.75
C MET A 57 9.52 -28.03 7.44
N ALA A 58 10.77 -28.49 7.44
CA ALA A 58 11.17 -29.69 8.17
C ALA A 58 10.88 -29.63 9.69
N ARG A 59 10.67 -28.42 10.25
CA ARG A 59 10.33 -28.17 11.67
C ARG A 59 9.38 -26.97 11.82
N PRO A 60 8.05 -27.17 11.81
CA PRO A 60 7.06 -26.07 11.78
C PRO A 60 7.04 -25.18 13.03
N VAL A 61 7.44 -25.70 14.19
CA VAL A 61 7.51 -24.93 15.45
C VAL A 61 8.68 -23.96 15.46
N GLU A 62 9.81 -24.34 14.87
CA GLU A 62 11.03 -23.51 14.82
C GLU A 62 10.91 -22.38 13.81
N GLY A 63 10.23 -22.59 12.67
CA GLY A 63 10.00 -21.56 11.66
C GLY A 63 9.06 -20.45 12.11
N MET A 64 7.95 -20.79 12.78
CA MET A 64 7.08 -19.78 13.41
C MET A 64 7.81 -19.03 14.52
N ALA A 65 8.60 -19.72 15.34
CA ALA A 65 9.45 -19.07 16.35
C ALA A 65 10.52 -18.15 15.73
N ALA A 66 11.06 -18.49 14.56
CA ALA A 66 12.02 -17.65 13.85
C ALA A 66 11.37 -16.37 13.30
N ILE A 67 10.16 -16.45 12.75
CA ILE A 67 9.38 -15.28 12.31
C ILE A 67 9.05 -14.40 13.52
N GLN A 68 8.60 -14.99 14.63
CA GLN A 68 8.30 -14.24 15.85
C GLN A 68 9.55 -13.52 16.38
N ARG A 69 10.70 -14.20 16.44
CA ARG A 69 11.98 -13.59 16.83
C ARG A 69 12.43 -12.48 15.89
N ALA A 70 12.21 -12.62 14.58
CA ALA A 70 12.54 -11.57 13.61
C ALA A 70 11.66 -10.33 13.81
N ILE A 71 10.36 -10.51 14.04
CA ILE A 71 9.42 -9.43 14.34
C ILE A 71 9.79 -8.77 15.67
N ASP A 72 10.07 -9.54 16.73
CA ASP A 72 10.46 -9.01 18.03
C ASP A 72 11.79 -8.23 17.97
N SER A 73 12.76 -8.73 17.19
CA SER A 73 14.04 -8.05 16.98
C SER A 73 13.87 -6.72 16.24
N VAL A 74 13.03 -6.67 15.21
CA VAL A 74 12.75 -5.44 14.46
C VAL A 74 11.91 -4.48 15.31
N SER A 75 10.92 -4.98 16.03
CA SER A 75 10.07 -4.20 16.93
C SER A 75 10.90 -3.54 18.03
N HIS A 76 11.82 -4.26 18.67
CA HIS A 76 12.69 -3.69 19.69
C HIS A 76 13.58 -2.56 19.14
N TYR A 77 14.16 -2.75 17.95
CA TYR A 77 14.95 -1.71 17.29
C TYR A 77 14.11 -0.47 16.93
N LEU A 78 12.91 -0.68 16.38
CA LEU A 78 12.00 0.41 16.03
C LEU A 78 11.51 1.18 17.27
N VAL A 79 11.21 0.47 18.36
CA VAL A 79 10.83 1.08 19.65
C VAL A 79 12.00 1.92 20.19
N LEU A 80 13.22 1.37 20.19
CA LEU A 80 14.40 2.10 20.64
C LEU A 80 14.66 3.35 19.79
N LYS A 81 14.58 3.23 18.47
CA LYS A 81 14.75 4.37 17.56
C LYS A 81 13.66 5.43 17.72
N THR A 82 12.42 5.00 17.95
CA THR A 82 11.30 5.91 18.25
C THR A 82 11.56 6.68 19.54
N ALA A 83 11.96 5.99 20.61
CA ALA A 83 12.27 6.60 21.90
C ALA A 83 13.42 7.63 21.76
N ILE A 84 14.52 7.25 21.11
CA ILE A 84 15.64 8.15 20.84
C ILE A 84 15.17 9.37 20.05
N SER A 85 14.35 9.17 19.01
CA SER A 85 13.86 10.27 18.19
C SER A 85 12.94 11.22 18.96
N ILE A 86 12.05 10.69 19.79
CA ILE A 86 11.15 11.49 20.64
C ILE A 86 11.99 12.34 21.60
N ILE A 87 12.98 11.74 22.25
CA ILE A 87 13.88 12.45 23.16
C ILE A 87 14.59 13.58 22.42
N THR A 88 15.17 13.31 21.25
CA THR A 88 15.84 14.33 20.42
C THR A 88 14.90 15.48 20.05
N GLY A 89 13.67 15.18 19.60
CA GLY A 89 12.67 16.19 19.27
C GLY A 89 12.22 17.03 20.46
N LEU A 90 12.02 16.41 21.63
CA LEU A 90 11.69 17.11 22.88
C LEU A 90 12.82 18.01 23.36
N VAL A 91 14.06 17.54 23.26
CA VAL A 91 15.26 18.32 23.62
C VAL A 91 15.41 19.54 22.69
N ALA A 92 15.23 19.35 21.38
CA ALA A 92 15.24 20.44 20.43
C ALA A 92 14.09 21.44 20.67
N TRP A 93 12.88 20.94 20.94
CA TRP A 93 11.74 21.77 21.30
C TRP A 93 12.00 22.62 22.55
N ALA A 94 12.50 21.99 23.62
CA ALA A 94 12.78 22.65 24.89
C ALA A 94 13.84 23.76 24.73
N MET A 95 14.91 23.49 23.98
CA MET A 95 15.93 24.51 23.67
C MET A 95 15.35 25.69 22.89
N LEU A 96 14.54 25.42 21.86
CA LEU A 96 13.95 26.48 21.04
C LEU A 96 12.88 27.27 21.79
N ALA A 97 12.11 26.61 22.67
CA ALA A 97 11.15 27.26 23.55
C ALA A 97 11.85 28.16 24.59
N ALA A 98 12.99 27.74 25.14
CA ALA A 98 13.79 28.56 26.06
C ALA A 98 14.39 29.80 25.37
N LEU A 99 14.63 29.73 24.05
CA LEU A 99 15.12 30.83 23.22
C LEU A 99 13.99 31.71 22.65
N ASP A 100 12.74 31.49 23.08
CA ASP A 100 11.53 32.18 22.60
C ASP A 100 11.37 32.17 21.06
N VAL A 101 11.84 31.08 20.43
CA VAL A 101 11.77 30.93 18.97
C VAL A 101 10.32 30.66 18.56
N ARG A 102 9.80 31.50 17.66
CA ARG A 102 8.47 31.34 17.10
C ARG A 102 8.32 29.96 16.43
N PHE A 103 7.23 29.26 16.73
CA PHE A 103 6.97 27.90 16.28
C PHE A 103 7.99 26.84 16.77
N ALA A 104 8.59 27.02 17.96
CA ALA A 104 9.50 26.04 18.58
C ALA A 104 8.98 24.59 18.52
N PHE A 105 7.66 24.39 18.71
CA PHE A 105 7.02 23.07 18.61
C PHE A 105 7.18 22.43 17.22
N VAL A 106 6.99 23.20 16.15
CA VAL A 106 7.12 22.72 14.77
C VAL A 106 8.57 22.30 14.49
N TRP A 107 9.52 23.07 14.99
CA TRP A 107 10.95 22.76 14.85
C TRP A 107 11.37 21.53 15.65
N GLY A 108 10.83 21.33 16.85
CA GLY A 108 11.06 20.11 17.64
C GLY A 108 10.45 18.87 16.97
N LEU A 109 9.25 19.00 16.39
CA LEU A 109 8.64 17.94 15.59
C LEU A 109 9.45 17.63 14.32
N LEU A 110 10.02 18.65 13.68
CA LEU A 110 10.91 18.47 12.53
C LEU A 110 12.19 17.74 12.91
N ALA A 111 12.80 18.07 14.06
CA ALA A 111 13.96 17.37 14.59
C ALA A 111 13.64 15.89 14.92
N PHE A 112 12.47 15.62 15.49
CA PHE A 112 11.96 14.26 15.66
C PHE A 112 11.80 13.54 14.32
N ALA A 113 11.18 14.18 13.32
CA ALA A 113 10.94 13.56 12.02
C ALA A 113 12.26 13.24 11.30
N LEU A 114 13.20 14.17 11.27
CA LEU A 114 14.52 14.00 10.65
C LEU A 114 15.34 12.90 11.32
N ASN A 115 15.31 12.82 12.66
CA ASN A 115 16.04 11.78 13.39
C ASN A 115 15.35 10.39 13.32
N TYR A 116 14.05 10.35 13.00
CA TYR A 116 13.30 9.11 12.80
C TYR A 116 13.54 8.50 11.41
N ILE A 117 13.85 9.32 10.40
CA ILE A 117 14.25 8.83 9.07
C ILE A 117 15.52 7.97 9.23
N PRO A 118 15.57 6.73 8.71
CA PRO A 118 16.71 5.84 8.90
C PRO A 118 18.03 6.41 8.35
N ASN A 119 19.02 6.56 9.23
CA ASN A 119 20.41 6.26 8.90
C ASN A 119 20.58 4.74 8.74
#